data_AF-A0A291QMQ8-F1
#
_entry.id   AF-A0A291QMQ8-F1
#
_cell.length_a   1.000
_cell.length_b   1.000
_cell.length_c   1.000
_cell.angle_alpha   90.00
_cell.angle_beta   90.00
_cell.angle_gamma   90.00
#
_symmetry.space_group_name_H-M   'P 1'
#
loop_
_entity.id
_entity.type
_entity.pdbx_description
1 polymer ?
#
loop_
_entity_poly.entity_id
_entity_poly.type
_entity_poly.pdbx_seq_one_letter_code
_entity_poly.pdbx_strand_id
1 'polypeptide(L)'
;MIGGMWLTVQIVGSLLVLVAFVAVQADRMRTDAWSYLWLNATGSLLMAVDAVVEGDWGFLLLEGTWAVVSFWGLIAKSRGRATGAGH
;
A
#
# COMPACT_ATOMS: atom_id res chain seq x y z
N MET A 1 -14.17 11.18 -23.14
CA MET A 1 -14.42 9.87 -22.50
C MET A 1 -13.22 9.45 -21.64
N ILE A 2 -12.77 10.30 -20.70
CA ILE A 2 -11.57 10.05 -19.86
C ILE A 2 -11.95 9.72 -18.40
N GLY A 3 -13.19 10.02 -17.96
CA GLY A 3 -13.59 9.85 -16.56
C GLY A 3 -13.85 8.41 -16.07
N GLY A 4 -14.13 7.45 -16.96
CA GLY A 4 -14.52 6.09 -16.53
C GLY A 4 -13.35 5.19 -16.10
N MET A 5 -12.20 5.30 -16.80
CA MET A 5 -11.03 4.46 -16.53
C MET A 5 -10.32 4.88 -15.24
N TRP A 6 -10.27 6.20 -14.98
CA TRP A 6 -9.66 6.77 -13.78
C TRP A 6 -10.39 6.35 -12.50
N LEU A 7 -11.73 6.43 -12.51
CA LEU A 7 -12.56 5.99 -11.38
C LEU A 7 -12.35 4.51 -11.05
N THR A 8 -12.15 3.66 -12.07
CA THR A 8 -11.90 2.24 -11.85
C THR A 8 -10.55 2.02 -11.17
N VAL A 9 -9.51 2.76 -11.57
CA VAL A 9 -8.18 2.70 -10.96
C VAL A 9 -8.23 3.18 -9.51
N GLN A 10 -8.93 4.29 -9.24
CA GLN A 10 -9.14 4.77 -7.87
C GLN A 10 -9.88 3.75 -7.01
N ILE A 11 -11.04 3.26 -7.45
CA ILE A 11 -11.84 2.30 -6.66
C ILE A 11 -11.03 1.03 -6.37
N VAL A 12 -10.34 0.49 -7.38
CA VAL A 12 -9.51 -0.71 -7.21
C VAL A 12 -8.33 -0.43 -6.26
N GLY A 13 -7.64 0.69 -6.42
CA GLY A 13 -6.54 1.09 -5.54
C GLY A 13 -7.00 1.27 -4.08
N SER A 14 -8.15 1.93 -3.86
CA SER A 14 -8.69 2.18 -2.51
C SER A 14 -9.09 0.87 -1.84
N LEU A 15 -9.72 -0.03 -2.58
CA LEU A 15 -10.12 -1.34 -2.06
C LEU A 15 -8.90 -2.19 -1.70
N LEU A 16 -7.82 -2.15 -2.47
CA LEU A 16 -6.59 -2.88 -2.14
C LEU A 16 -5.99 -2.41 -0.81
N VAL A 17 -5.89 -1.09 -0.60
CA VAL A 17 -5.38 -0.50 0.65
C VAL A 17 -6.32 -0.82 1.82
N LEU A 18 -7.63 -0.64 1.64
CA LEU A 18 -8.62 -0.87 2.70
C LEU A 18 -8.69 -2.35 3.12
N VAL A 19 -8.65 -3.29 2.18
CA VAL A 19 -8.66 -4.73 2.50
C VAL A 19 -7.40 -5.12 3.24
N ALA A 20 -6.23 -4.62 2.82
CA ALA A 20 -4.97 -4.88 3.52
C ALA A 20 -4.99 -4.30 4.95
N PHE A 21 -5.51 -3.08 5.11
CA PHE A 21 -5.65 -2.43 6.42
C PHE A 21 -6.61 -3.18 7.34
N VAL A 22 -7.81 -3.51 6.87
CA VAL A 22 -8.80 -4.28 7.64
C VAL A 22 -8.27 -5.67 8.01
N ALA A 23 -7.54 -6.34 7.11
CA ALA A 23 -6.95 -7.64 7.40
C ALA A 23 -5.88 -7.58 8.51
N VAL A 24 -5.06 -6.52 8.53
CA VAL A 24 -4.11 -6.28 9.63
C VAL A 24 -4.84 -5.95 10.93
N GLN A 25 -5.84 -5.06 10.89
CA GLN A 25 -6.61 -4.68 12.08
C GLN A 25 -7.43 -5.83 12.66
N ALA A 26 -7.84 -6.78 11.83
CA ALA A 26 -8.54 -8.00 12.25
C ALA A 26 -7.61 -9.10 12.78
N ASP A 27 -6.30 -8.82 12.92
CA ASP A 27 -5.26 -9.80 13.30
C ASP A 27 -5.21 -11.01 12.33
N ARG A 28 -5.71 -10.83 11.10
CA ARG A 28 -5.75 -11.86 10.04
C ARG A 28 -4.50 -11.82 9.17
N MET A 29 -3.76 -10.72 9.18
CA MET A 29 -2.47 -10.56 8.51
C MET A 29 -1.49 -9.82 9.41
N ARG A 30 -0.23 -10.23 9.35
CA ARG A 30 0.86 -9.48 9.96
C ARG A 30 1.40 -8.45 8.98
N THR A 31 1.80 -7.29 9.49
CA THR A 31 2.40 -6.21 8.70
C THR A 31 3.77 -6.58 8.08
N ASP A 32 4.38 -7.67 8.54
CA ASP A 32 5.59 -8.25 7.97
C ASP A 32 5.32 -9.41 7.00
N ALA A 33 4.06 -9.78 6.75
CA ALA A 33 3.72 -10.86 5.83
C ALA A 33 4.06 -10.49 4.38
N TRP A 34 4.54 -11.45 3.59
CA TRP A 34 4.89 -11.20 2.19
C TRP A 34 3.67 -10.74 1.39
N SER A 35 2.50 -11.34 1.65
CA SER A 35 1.23 -10.97 1.03
C SER A 35 0.85 -9.52 1.33
N TYR A 36 0.95 -9.11 2.59
CA TYR A 36 0.65 -7.73 3.00
C TYR A 36 1.59 -6.73 2.35
N LEU A 37 2.90 -6.98 2.40
CA LEU A 37 3.90 -6.07 1.85
C LEU A 37 3.75 -5.87 0.34
N TRP A 38 3.44 -6.94 -0.41
CA TRP A 38 3.18 -6.85 -1.85
C TRP A 38 1.86 -6.13 -2.18
N LEU A 39 0.78 -6.46 -1.46
CA LEU A 39 -0.52 -5.80 -1.60
C LEU A 39 -0.40 -4.30 -1.33
N ASN A 40 0.25 -3.96 -0.21
CA ASN A 40 0.36 -2.59 0.23
C ASN A 40 1.31 -1.78 -0.64
N ALA A 41 2.47 -2.33 -1.03
CA ALA A 41 3.36 -1.65 -1.98
C ALA A 41 2.68 -1.37 -3.32
N THR A 42 1.89 -2.32 -3.84
CA THR A 42 1.22 -2.16 -5.14
C THR A 42 0.06 -1.17 -5.05
N GLY A 43 -0.82 -1.31 -4.04
CA GLY A 43 -1.95 -0.42 -3.83
C GLY A 43 -1.54 1.02 -3.59
N SER A 44 -0.56 1.23 -2.69
CA SER A 44 -0.07 2.57 -2.38
C SER A 44 0.74 3.20 -3.49
N LEU A 45 1.46 2.43 -4.31
CA LEU A 45 2.15 2.98 -5.49
C LEU A 45 1.16 3.50 -6.53
N LEU A 46 0.10 2.74 -6.82
CA LEU A 46 -0.96 3.17 -7.75
C LEU A 46 -1.64 4.44 -7.23
N MET A 47 -1.96 4.49 -5.94
CA MET A 47 -2.57 5.66 -5.31
C MET A 47 -1.65 6.88 -5.25
N ALA A 48 -0.34 6.68 -5.03
CA ALA A 48 0.62 7.78 -5.07
C ALA A 48 0.73 8.39 -6.48
N VAL A 49 0.66 7.57 -7.55
CA VAL A 49 0.63 8.08 -8.93
C VAL A 49 -0.64 8.89 -9.19
N ASP A 50 -1.79 8.40 -8.71
CA ASP A 50 -3.07 9.10 -8.78
C ASP A 50 -3.01 10.47 -8.10
N ALA A 51 -2.48 10.52 -6.87
CA ALA A 51 -2.31 11.73 -6.08
C ALA A 51 -1.42 12.78 -6.76
N VAL A 52 -0.36 12.37 -7.46
CA VAL A 52 0.50 13.30 -8.24
C VAL A 52 -0.28 13.92 -9.39
N VAL A 53 -1.12 13.13 -10.07
CA VAL A 53 -1.93 13.59 -11.21
C VAL A 53 -3.03 14.55 -10.76
N GLU A 54 -3.66 14.29 -9.61
CA GLU A 54 -4.73 15.13 -9.07
C GLU A 54 -4.20 16.34 -8.27
N GLY A 55 -2.91 16.35 -7.90
CA GLY A 55 -2.30 17.42 -7.11
C GLY A 55 -2.59 17.32 -5.61
N ASP A 56 -2.97 16.14 -5.13
CA ASP A 56 -3.37 15.88 -3.75
C ASP A 56 -2.16 15.57 -2.87
N TRP A 57 -1.42 16.62 -2.52
CA TRP A 57 -0.16 16.51 -1.77
C TRP A 57 -0.28 15.78 -0.43
N GLY A 58 -1.39 15.93 0.29
CA GLY A 58 -1.61 15.21 1.55
C GLY A 58 -1.77 13.70 1.35
N PHE A 59 -2.49 13.31 0.29
CA PHE A 59 -2.70 11.92 -0.07
C PHE A 59 -1.42 11.30 -0.66
N LEU A 60 -0.67 12.06 -1.45
CA LEU A 60 0.64 11.68 -1.96
C LEU A 60 1.63 11.37 -0.84
N LEU A 61 1.70 12.21 0.20
CA LEU A 61 2.59 11.98 1.34
C LEU A 61 2.21 10.70 2.09
N LEU A 62 0.90 10.48 2.28
CA LEU A 62 0.40 9.27 2.93
C LEU A 62 0.78 8.04 2.09
N GLU A 63 0.27 7.92 0.88
CA GLU A 63 0.44 6.73 0.03
C GLU A 63 1.90 6.53 -0.39
N GLY A 64 2.64 7.61 -0.63
CA GLY A 64 4.08 7.56 -0.83
C GLY A 64 4.82 6.96 0.37
N THR A 65 4.45 7.33 1.60
CA THR A 65 5.04 6.74 2.82
C THR A 65 4.74 5.24 2.92
N TRP A 66 3.49 4.86 2.71
CA TRP A 66 3.07 3.45 2.73
C TRP A 66 3.80 2.61 1.69
N ALA A 67 3.96 3.14 0.47
CA ALA A 67 4.74 2.49 -0.59
C ALA A 67 6.21 2.30 -0.18
N VAL A 68 6.87 3.36 0.34
CA VAL A 68 8.27 3.31 0.78
C VAL A 68 8.48 2.30 1.92
N VAL A 69 7.65 2.35 2.96
CA VAL A 69 7.78 1.44 4.12
C VAL A 69 7.51 -0.01 3.72
N SER A 70 6.57 -0.26 2.80
CA SER A 70 6.30 -1.61 2.28
C SER A 70 7.45 -2.15 1.45
N PHE A 71 8.02 -1.31 0.57
CA PHE A 71 9.20 -1.68 -0.20
C PHE A 71 10.40 -1.98 0.70
N TRP A 72 10.59 -1.17 1.75
CA TRP A 72 11.60 -1.40 2.76
C TRP A 72 11.38 -2.73 3.50
N GLY A 73 10.13 -3.05 3.86
CA GLY A 73 9.75 -4.34 4.44
C GLY A 73 10.07 -5.53 3.54
N LEU A 74 9.78 -5.43 2.23
CA LEU A 74 10.14 -6.46 1.24
C LEU A 74 11.66 -6.66 1.18
N ILE A 75 12.43 -5.58 1.12
CA ILE A 75 13.89 -5.63 1.09
C ILE A 75 14.44 -6.23 2.38
N ALA A 76 13.98 -5.77 3.55
CA ALA A 76 14.42 -6.28 4.84
C ALA A 76 14.16 -7.79 4.97
N LYS A 77 12.96 -8.23 4.57
CA LYS A 77 12.55 -9.62 4.60
C LYS A 77 13.33 -10.49 3.61
N SER A 78 13.58 -10.00 2.40
CA SER A 78 14.41 -10.70 1.40
C SER A 78 15.86 -10.91 1.87
N ARG A 79 16.36 -10.03 2.74
CA ARG A 79 17.73 -10.09 3.29
C ARG A 79 17.83 -10.98 4.53
N GLY A 80 16.78 -11.73 4.88
CA GLY A 80 16.76 -12.59 6.06
C GLY A 80 16.83 -11.83 7.39
N ARG A 81 16.68 -10.50 7.36
CA ARG A 81 16.46 -9.72 8.58
C ARG A 81 15.03 -10.01 8.98
N ALA A 82 14.85 -10.87 9.98
CA ALA A 82 13.58 -10.99 10.68
C ALA A 82 13.19 -9.57 11.09
N THR A 83 12.22 -9.00 10.38
CA THR A 83 11.52 -7.80 10.84
C THR A 83 10.73 -8.27 12.04
N GLY A 84 11.39 -8.26 13.21
CA GLY A 84 10.77 -8.50 14.49
C GLY A 84 9.82 -7.35 14.78
N ALA A 85 8.64 -7.40 14.20
CA ALA A 85 7.45 -6.87 14.85
C ALA A 85 6.84 -8.04 15.62
N GLY A 86 7.54 -8.43 16.69
CA GLY A 86 6.89 -9.14 17.78
C GLY A 86 6.27 -8.08 18.66
N HIS A 87 4.94 -8.11 18.77
CA HIS A 87 4.15 -7.90 19.97
C HIS A 87 2.75 -8.46 19.69
#